data_AF-A0A1A7NVQ5-F1
#
_entry.id   AF-A0A1A7NVQ5-F1
#
_cell.length_a   1.000
_cell.length_b   1.000
_cell.length_c   1.000
_cell.angle_alpha   90.00
_cell.angle_beta   90.00
_cell.angle_gamma   90.00
#
_symmetry.space_group_name_H-M   'P 1'
#
loop_
_entity.id
_entity.type
_entity.pdbx_description
1 polymer ?
#
loop_
_entity_poly.entity_id
_entity_poly.type
_entity_poly.pdbx_seq_one_letter_code
_entity_poly.pdbx_strand_id
1 'polypeptide(L)'
;MEKLNISCDYGACLWIDGRAINPDQLPISNTLCEEIIEFIEDYSQLTFKNGDNKLEWQQFFEREIIIAKKLKQELPDVQINIWKWNRWIELEKSLFQIEIIDEISYGPNFLIFPTSNQEYDSYKNKKMGITLDEDNFVYIYWFLLPYFDWSIQNRDFYFIQDKEFDWYDDNYFIYNSIRKFLYDLKTIVTLLIDHPHSNKLIKFKQNLKEYGFYLFQQKFYPNMIWNDLSDNEKEDFINQHNYVFIDFYLRFIEKMEILMRDNPNEKFICFSGP
;
A
#
# COMPACT_ATOMS: atom_id res chain seq x y z
N MET A 1 9.82 28.32 11.03
CA MET A 1 8.96 27.14 11.13
C MET A 1 9.61 26.05 10.30
N GLU A 2 9.99 24.92 10.91
CA GLU A 2 10.63 23.81 10.18
C GLU A 2 9.61 22.79 9.66
N LYS A 3 8.50 22.60 10.40
CA LYS A 3 7.46 21.62 10.10
C LYS A 3 6.08 22.24 10.23
N LEU A 4 5.20 21.87 9.31
CA LEU A 4 3.78 22.21 9.32
C LEU A 4 2.99 20.93 9.08
N ASN A 5 2.00 20.69 9.95
CA ASN A 5 1.18 19.50 9.93
C ASN A 5 -0.24 19.89 9.50
N ILE A 6 -0.89 19.13 8.62
CA ILE A 6 -2.29 19.31 8.22
C ILE A 6 -3.02 17.98 8.33
N SER A 7 -4.27 17.98 8.82
CA SER A 7 -5.04 16.75 8.98
C SER A 7 -6.53 17.01 8.92
N CYS A 8 -7.29 16.25 8.12
CA CYS A 8 -8.75 16.14 8.29
C CYS A 8 -9.10 15.35 9.56
N ASP A 9 -8.52 14.17 9.68
CA ASP A 9 -8.88 13.12 10.64
C ASP A 9 -8.47 13.47 12.09
N TYR A 10 -7.59 14.45 12.25
CA TYR A 10 -7.14 15.02 13.51
C TYR A 10 -7.65 16.46 13.68
N GLY A 11 -8.94 16.65 13.39
CA GLY A 11 -9.70 17.86 13.67
C GLY A 11 -9.67 18.94 12.60
N ALA A 12 -9.43 18.58 11.32
CA ALA A 12 -9.37 19.49 10.17
C ALA A 12 -8.70 20.83 10.50
N CYS A 13 -7.39 20.81 10.73
CA CYS A 13 -6.67 22.03 11.04
C CYS A 13 -5.17 21.92 10.73
N LEU A 14 -4.52 23.08 10.77
CA LEU A 14 -3.08 23.22 10.68
C LEU A 14 -2.47 23.15 12.07
N TRP A 15 -1.32 22.49 12.20
CA TRP A 15 -0.62 22.30 13.45
C TRP A 15 0.86 22.67 13.35
N ILE A 16 1.36 23.34 14.39
CA ILE A 16 2.78 23.59 14.64
C ILE A 16 3.08 23.19 16.08
N ASP A 17 4.11 22.38 16.31
CA ASP A 17 4.59 22.00 17.65
C ASP A 17 3.46 21.51 18.60
N GLY A 18 2.52 20.73 18.06
CA GLY A 18 1.41 20.16 18.80
C GLY A 18 0.27 21.14 19.12
N ARG A 19 0.24 22.31 18.50
CA ARG A 19 -0.82 23.32 18.66
C ARG A 19 -1.49 23.61 17.33
N ALA A 20 -2.81 23.67 17.34
CA ALA A 20 -3.58 24.17 16.21
C ALA A 20 -3.26 25.65 15.98
N ILE A 21 -3.14 26.04 14.72
CA ILE A 21 -2.88 27.42 14.30
C ILE A 21 -3.91 27.87 13.27
N ASN A 22 -4.14 29.17 13.22
CA ASN A 22 -4.99 29.76 12.20
C ASN A 22 -4.18 29.95 10.89
N PRO A 23 -4.78 29.72 9.71
CA PRO A 23 -4.08 29.89 8.43
C PRO A 23 -3.57 31.32 8.19
N ASP A 24 -4.22 32.34 8.75
CA ASP A 24 -3.83 33.76 8.66
C ASP A 24 -2.50 34.08 9.35
N GLN A 25 -1.99 33.18 10.19
CA GLN A 25 -0.70 33.30 10.86
C GLN A 25 0.46 32.81 9.99
N LEU A 26 0.16 32.18 8.84
CA LEU A 26 1.17 31.66 7.92
C LEU A 26 1.52 32.69 6.83
N PRO A 27 2.78 32.70 6.36
CA PRO A 27 3.19 33.54 5.25
C PRO A 27 2.76 32.92 3.90
N ILE A 28 1.44 32.76 3.72
CA ILE A 28 0.80 32.20 2.52
C ILE A 28 -0.12 33.24 1.87
N SER A 29 -0.53 32.98 0.63
CA SER A 29 -1.45 33.82 -0.12
C SER A 29 -2.83 33.86 0.55
N ASN A 30 -3.54 34.99 0.41
CA ASN A 30 -4.91 35.11 0.91
C ASN A 30 -5.84 34.06 0.29
N THR A 31 -5.64 33.73 -0.99
CA THR A 31 -6.42 32.69 -1.67
C THR A 31 -6.24 31.32 -1.02
N LEU A 32 -5.01 30.91 -0.73
CA LEU A 32 -4.76 29.63 -0.04
C LEU A 32 -5.27 29.67 1.41
N CYS A 33 -5.11 30.80 2.10
CA CYS A 33 -5.65 31.00 3.44
C CYS A 33 -7.18 30.79 3.48
N GLU A 34 -7.93 31.43 2.57
CA GLU A 34 -9.38 31.28 2.44
C GLU A 34 -9.79 29.85 2.10
N GLU A 35 -9.09 29.18 1.18
CA GLU A 35 -9.36 27.79 0.81
C GLU A 35 -9.17 26.82 1.99
N ILE A 36 -8.15 27.07 2.83
CA ILE A 36 -7.93 26.28 4.05
C ILE A 36 -9.05 26.54 5.05
N ILE A 37 -9.44 27.81 5.27
CA ILE A 37 -10.55 28.14 6.18
C ILE A 37 -11.84 27.44 5.73
N GLU A 38 -12.19 27.52 4.44
CA GLU A 38 -13.36 26.84 3.88
C GLU A 38 -13.28 25.33 4.09
N PHE A 39 -12.11 24.72 3.88
CA PHE A 39 -11.91 23.29 4.10
C PHE A 39 -12.13 22.87 5.56
N ILE A 40 -11.65 23.68 6.51
CA ILE A 40 -11.84 23.46 7.95
C ILE A 40 -13.33 23.60 8.32
N GLU A 41 -14.00 24.63 7.79
CA GLU A 41 -15.41 24.88 8.03
C GLU A 41 -16.29 23.76 7.46
N ASP A 42 -16.05 23.34 6.21
CA ASP A 42 -16.77 22.24 5.57
C ASP A 42 -16.65 20.95 6.38
N TYR A 43 -15.44 20.65 6.89
CA TYR A 43 -15.24 19.48 7.75
C TYR A 43 -16.03 19.60 9.06
N SER A 44 -16.06 20.78 9.68
CA SER A 44 -16.79 20.99 10.94
C SER A 44 -18.31 20.86 10.79
N GLN A 45 -18.83 21.11 9.59
CA GLN A 45 -20.25 21.02 9.26
C GLN A 45 -20.69 19.60 8.91
N LEU A 46 -19.77 18.66 8.69
CA LEU A 46 -20.10 17.25 8.50
C LEU A 46 -20.79 16.71 9.75
N THR A 47 -22.09 16.48 9.65
CA THR A 47 -22.82 15.71 10.66
C THR A 47 -22.46 14.24 10.50
N PHE A 48 -21.44 13.78 11.21
CA PHE A 48 -21.04 12.37 11.23
C PHE A 48 -22.15 11.50 11.84
N LYS A 49 -23.09 11.05 11.00
CA LYS A 49 -23.89 9.86 11.30
C LYS A 49 -23.01 8.66 10.96
N ASN A 50 -22.61 7.93 11.99
CA ASN A 50 -21.75 6.75 11.93
C ASN A 50 -21.87 5.94 10.61
N GLY A 51 -20.79 5.89 9.83
CA GLY A 51 -20.48 4.75 8.97
C GLY A 51 -20.83 4.83 7.48
N ASP A 52 -21.66 5.77 7.01
CA ASP A 52 -22.31 5.60 5.69
C ASP A 52 -21.72 6.37 4.49
N ASN A 53 -20.70 7.23 4.65
CA ASN A 53 -20.22 8.06 3.53
C ASN A 53 -18.71 7.95 3.25
N LYS A 54 -18.26 6.74 2.89
CA LYS A 54 -16.87 6.47 2.44
C LYS A 54 -16.41 7.40 1.31
N LEU A 55 -17.32 7.78 0.41
CA LEU A 55 -17.05 8.67 -0.71
C LEU A 55 -16.73 10.11 -0.27
N GLU A 56 -17.47 10.65 0.70
CA GLU A 56 -17.21 11.99 1.23
C GLU A 56 -15.85 12.03 1.94
N TRP A 57 -15.54 11.03 2.76
CA TRP A 57 -14.21 10.91 3.39
C TRP A 57 -13.07 10.91 2.37
N GLN A 58 -13.23 10.16 1.28
CA GLN A 58 -12.24 10.12 0.22
C GLN A 58 -12.03 11.51 -0.41
N GLN A 59 -13.11 12.25 -0.69
CA GLN A 59 -13.02 13.61 -1.22
C GLN A 59 -12.29 14.57 -0.28
N PHE A 60 -12.51 14.44 1.04
CA PHE A 60 -11.78 15.25 2.03
C PHE A 60 -10.28 14.92 2.07
N PHE A 61 -9.91 13.64 2.06
CA PHE A 61 -8.49 13.25 1.98
C PHE A 61 -7.83 13.72 0.67
N GLU A 62 -8.54 13.69 -0.46
CA GLU A 62 -8.05 14.23 -1.73
C GLU A 62 -7.85 15.74 -1.64
N ARG A 63 -8.80 16.48 -1.05
CA ARG A 63 -8.69 17.93 -0.84
C ARG A 63 -7.56 18.29 0.13
N GLU A 64 -7.37 17.54 1.20
CA GLU A 64 -6.23 17.68 2.12
C GLU A 64 -4.89 17.57 1.38
N ILE A 65 -4.76 16.58 0.49
CA ILE A 65 -3.54 16.40 -0.32
C ILE A 65 -3.34 17.59 -1.27
N ILE A 66 -4.40 18.12 -1.88
CA ILE A 66 -4.33 19.30 -2.75
C ILE A 66 -3.84 20.51 -1.96
N ILE A 67 -4.42 20.77 -0.80
CA ILE A 67 -4.01 21.85 0.10
C ILE A 67 -2.55 21.67 0.54
N ALA A 68 -2.16 20.46 0.95
CA ALA A 68 -0.79 20.16 1.36
C ALA A 68 0.22 20.43 0.22
N LYS A 69 -0.12 20.11 -1.03
CA LYS A 69 0.69 20.42 -2.21
C LYS A 69 0.82 21.93 -2.44
N LYS A 70 -0.27 22.70 -2.31
CA LYS A 70 -0.25 24.17 -2.41
C LYS A 70 0.59 24.80 -1.29
N LEU A 71 0.43 24.32 -0.05
CA LEU A 71 1.26 24.71 1.08
C LEU A 71 2.75 24.45 0.80
N LYS A 72 3.10 23.30 0.22
CA LYS A 72 4.50 22.99 -0.14
C LYS A 72 5.03 23.92 -1.23
N GLN A 73 4.20 24.38 -2.15
CA GLN A 73 4.59 25.34 -3.19
C GLN A 73 4.88 26.74 -2.63
N GLU A 74 4.04 27.22 -1.70
CA GLU A 74 4.22 28.55 -1.10
C GLU A 74 5.23 28.56 0.05
N LEU A 75 5.45 27.41 0.70
CA LEU A 75 6.38 27.21 1.81
C LEU A 75 7.43 26.15 1.47
N PRO A 76 8.31 26.38 0.47
CA PRO A 76 9.21 25.36 -0.07
C PRO A 76 10.20 24.81 0.98
N ASP A 77 10.65 25.64 1.90
CA ASP A 77 11.62 25.28 2.95
C ASP A 77 10.97 24.61 4.17
N VAL A 78 9.65 24.49 4.19
CA VAL A 78 8.89 23.87 5.28
C VAL A 78 8.60 22.42 4.92
N GLN A 79 8.82 21.51 5.87
CA GLN A 79 8.37 20.14 5.75
C GLN A 79 6.87 20.07 6.05
N ILE A 80 6.08 19.73 5.03
CA ILE A 80 4.63 19.53 5.16
C ILE A 80 4.38 18.07 5.52
N ASN A 81 3.63 17.82 6.60
CA ASN A 81 3.20 16.49 6.99
C ASN A 81 1.68 16.39 6.97
N ILE A 82 1.19 15.21 6.63
CA ILE A 82 -0.24 14.87 6.67
C ILE A 82 -0.47 13.76 7.69
N TRP A 83 -1.65 13.75 8.32
CA TRP A 83 -2.01 12.68 9.23
C TRP A 83 -2.62 11.50 8.46
N LYS A 84 -1.99 10.35 8.52
CA LYS A 84 -2.51 9.11 7.93
C LYS A 84 -2.12 7.94 8.83
N TRP A 85 -3.01 6.96 9.00
CA TRP A 85 -2.71 5.73 9.73
C TRP A 85 -2.14 5.99 11.15
N ASN A 86 -2.78 6.91 11.88
CA ASN A 86 -2.45 7.31 13.25
C ASN A 86 -1.05 7.92 13.44
N ARG A 87 -0.52 8.62 12.43
CA ARG A 87 0.78 9.29 12.51
C ARG A 87 0.91 10.45 11.53
N TRP A 88 1.85 11.35 11.83
CA TRP A 88 2.30 12.38 10.90
C TRP A 88 3.29 11.80 9.89
N ILE A 89 3.00 11.96 8.61
CA ILE A 89 3.85 11.48 7.50
C ILE A 89 4.18 12.67 6.61
N GLU A 90 5.45 12.82 6.28
CA GLU A 90 5.90 13.82 5.30
C GLU A 90 5.18 13.64 3.96
N LEU A 91 4.73 14.75 3.37
CA LEU A 91 3.88 14.75 2.18
C LEU A 91 4.48 13.91 1.05
N GLU A 92 5.74 14.12 0.69
CA GLU A 92 6.37 13.37 -0.40
C GLU A 92 6.42 11.86 -0.14
N LYS A 93 6.70 11.46 1.10
CA LYS A 93 6.72 10.06 1.52
C LYS A 93 5.32 9.46 1.58
N SER A 94 4.32 10.26 1.94
CA SER A 94 2.90 9.86 1.99
C SER A 94 2.29 9.64 0.61
N LEU A 95 2.91 10.22 -0.42
CA LEU A 95 2.53 10.08 -1.83
C LEU A 95 3.31 8.95 -2.52
N PHE A 96 4.27 8.34 -1.83
CA PHE A 96 4.94 7.17 -2.36
C PHE A 96 4.00 5.96 -2.31
N GLN A 97 3.91 5.26 -3.43
CA GLN A 97 3.12 4.06 -3.58
C GLN A 97 3.98 2.98 -4.20
N ILE A 98 3.93 1.78 -3.61
CA ILE A 98 4.39 0.57 -4.30
C ILE A 98 3.42 0.33 -5.45
N GLU A 99 3.95 0.26 -6.66
CA GLU A 99 3.13 0.23 -7.87
C GLU A 99 2.34 -1.08 -7.99
N ILE A 100 1.09 -0.94 -8.45
CA ILE A 100 0.22 -2.05 -8.83
C ILE A 100 -0.39 -1.66 -10.17
N ILE A 101 0.00 -2.33 -11.24
CA ILE A 101 -0.41 -1.99 -12.60
C ILE A 101 -1.74 -2.71 -12.89
N ASP A 102 -2.78 -1.96 -13.27
CA ASP A 102 -4.15 -2.46 -13.53
C ASP A 102 -4.31 -3.07 -14.94
N GLU A 103 -3.28 -3.72 -15.41
CA GLU A 103 -3.25 -4.42 -16.69
C GLU A 103 -2.11 -5.44 -16.70
N ILE A 104 -2.13 -6.32 -17.69
CA ILE A 104 -1.04 -7.26 -17.94
C ILE A 104 0.07 -6.51 -18.69
N SER A 105 1.23 -6.38 -18.04
CA SER A 105 2.41 -5.70 -18.60
C SER A 105 3.58 -6.67 -18.73
N TYR A 106 4.12 -6.78 -19.93
CA TYR A 106 5.21 -7.71 -20.25
C TYR A 106 6.56 -7.14 -19.80
N GLY A 107 7.38 -7.95 -19.14
CA GLY A 107 8.67 -7.56 -18.58
C GLY A 107 9.07 -8.48 -17.43
N PRO A 108 10.10 -8.12 -16.65
CA PRO A 108 10.49 -8.84 -15.44
C PRO A 108 9.47 -8.60 -14.30
N ASN A 109 8.23 -9.07 -14.49
CA ASN A 109 7.10 -8.82 -13.61
C ASN A 109 6.34 -10.10 -13.31
N PHE A 110 5.64 -10.10 -12.17
CA PHE A 110 4.61 -11.08 -11.89
C PHE A 110 3.26 -10.65 -12.45
N LEU A 111 2.63 -11.55 -13.21
CA LEU A 111 1.27 -11.38 -13.74
C LEU A 111 0.27 -12.12 -12.87
N ILE A 112 -0.78 -11.44 -12.44
CA ILE A 112 -1.84 -12.01 -11.60
C ILE A 112 -3.15 -11.94 -12.36
N PHE A 113 -3.71 -13.10 -12.74
CA PHE A 113 -4.90 -13.14 -13.58
C PHE A 113 -5.78 -14.36 -13.29
N PRO A 114 -7.10 -14.27 -13.55
CA PRO A 114 -8.00 -15.39 -13.36
C PRO A 114 -7.98 -16.34 -14.56
N THR A 115 -8.13 -17.64 -14.29
CA THR A 115 -8.12 -18.69 -15.32
C THR A 115 -8.87 -19.95 -14.92
N SER A 116 -9.42 -20.63 -15.92
CA SER A 116 -10.14 -21.91 -15.80
C SER A 116 -9.29 -23.09 -16.23
N ASN A 117 -8.24 -22.81 -17.00
CA ASN A 117 -7.33 -23.80 -17.56
C ASN A 117 -5.93 -23.59 -17.00
N GLN A 118 -5.22 -24.70 -16.83
CA GLN A 118 -3.84 -24.72 -16.39
C GLN A 118 -2.89 -24.84 -17.59
N GLU A 119 -3.25 -24.27 -18.74
CA GLU A 119 -2.50 -24.44 -19.98
C GLU A 119 -1.41 -23.37 -20.13
N TYR A 120 -0.20 -23.82 -20.45
CA TYR A 120 1.08 -23.06 -20.50
C TYR A 120 1.11 -21.89 -21.52
N ASP A 121 0.08 -21.73 -22.35
CA ASP A 121 0.03 -20.69 -23.39
C ASP A 121 -0.91 -19.51 -23.04
N SER A 122 -1.47 -19.47 -21.83
CA SER A 122 -2.71 -18.71 -21.62
C SER A 122 -2.56 -17.19 -21.41
N TYR A 123 -1.42 -16.65 -20.94
CA TYR A 123 -1.34 -15.23 -20.58
C TYR A 123 -1.22 -14.28 -21.77
N LYS A 124 -0.66 -14.71 -22.92
CA LYS A 124 -0.52 -13.87 -24.14
C LYS A 124 -1.85 -13.37 -24.71
N ASN A 125 -2.97 -13.98 -24.32
CA ASN A 125 -4.31 -13.60 -24.74
C ASN A 125 -5.17 -13.00 -23.62
N LYS A 126 -4.62 -12.86 -22.40
CA LYS A 126 -5.35 -12.29 -21.26
C LYS A 126 -5.27 -10.77 -21.33
N LYS A 127 -6.43 -10.12 -21.20
CA LYS A 127 -6.55 -8.66 -21.14
C LYS A 127 -6.87 -8.14 -19.74
N MET A 128 -7.10 -9.03 -18.78
CA MET A 128 -7.56 -8.71 -17.45
C MET A 128 -6.65 -9.37 -16.44
N GLY A 129 -6.04 -8.56 -15.59
CA GLY A 129 -5.09 -8.98 -14.58
C GLY A 129 -4.45 -7.77 -13.94
N ILE A 130 -3.59 -8.05 -12.96
CA ILE A 130 -2.80 -7.07 -12.25
C ILE A 130 -1.33 -7.46 -12.46
N THR A 131 -0.46 -6.48 -12.65
CA THR A 131 0.99 -6.72 -12.74
C THR A 131 1.70 -6.09 -11.54
N LEU A 132 2.66 -6.84 -10.99
CA LEU A 132 3.60 -6.36 -9.98
C LEU A 132 5.02 -6.53 -10.49
N ASP A 133 5.84 -5.50 -10.34
CA ASP A 133 7.29 -5.63 -10.50
C ASP A 133 7.83 -6.75 -9.59
N GLU A 134 8.86 -7.47 -10.05
CA GLU A 134 9.51 -8.54 -9.31
C GLU A 134 9.93 -8.11 -7.89
N ASP A 135 10.50 -6.90 -7.76
CA ASP A 135 10.92 -6.34 -6.46
C ASP A 135 9.72 -6.04 -5.55
N ASN A 136 8.54 -5.82 -6.11
CA ASN A 136 7.31 -5.56 -5.37
C ASN A 136 6.56 -6.85 -5.02
N PHE A 137 6.68 -7.90 -5.83
CA PHE A 137 6.02 -9.19 -5.62
C PHE A 137 6.48 -9.85 -4.30
N VAL A 138 7.72 -9.63 -3.90
CA VAL A 138 8.28 -10.18 -2.65
C VAL A 138 7.45 -9.80 -1.41
N TYR A 139 6.76 -8.66 -1.44
CA TYR A 139 5.93 -8.18 -0.33
C TYR A 139 4.65 -9.02 -0.14
N ILE A 140 4.18 -9.72 -1.17
CA ILE A 140 3.04 -10.64 -1.05
C ILE A 140 3.45 -12.11 -1.02
N TYR A 141 4.58 -12.45 -1.65
CA TYR A 141 5.07 -13.83 -1.80
C TYR A 141 5.04 -14.64 -0.49
N TRP A 142 5.62 -14.11 0.58
CA TRP A 142 5.72 -14.83 1.87
C TRP A 142 4.38 -15.11 2.55
N PHE A 143 3.38 -14.27 2.28
CA PHE A 143 2.02 -14.46 2.76
C PHE A 143 1.22 -15.40 1.87
N LEU A 144 1.59 -15.50 0.60
CA LEU A 144 0.96 -16.36 -0.39
C LEU A 144 1.40 -17.83 -0.23
N LEU A 145 2.68 -18.08 0.08
CA LEU A 145 3.26 -19.42 0.18
C LEU A 145 2.45 -20.45 1.00
N PRO A 146 1.91 -20.14 2.19
CA PRO A 146 1.11 -21.09 2.97
C PRO A 146 -0.17 -21.59 2.26
N TYR A 147 -0.58 -20.90 1.20
CA TYR A 147 -1.78 -21.19 0.42
C TYR A 147 -1.50 -21.96 -0.88
N PHE A 148 -0.22 -22.21 -1.18
CA PHE A 148 0.19 -22.96 -2.35
C PHE A 148 -0.20 -24.44 -2.19
N ASP A 149 -0.84 -24.99 -3.23
CA ASP A 149 -1.26 -26.38 -3.27
C ASP A 149 -0.65 -27.06 -4.48
N TRP A 150 0.34 -27.92 -4.24
CA TRP A 150 1.00 -28.68 -5.30
C TRP A 150 0.03 -29.56 -6.11
N SER A 151 -1.06 -30.03 -5.49
CA SER A 151 -1.97 -30.97 -6.12
C SER A 151 -2.77 -30.36 -7.29
N ILE A 152 -2.84 -29.03 -7.37
CA ILE A 152 -3.57 -28.31 -8.42
C ILE A 152 -2.66 -27.68 -9.48
N GLN A 153 -1.34 -27.89 -9.45
CA GLN A 153 -0.44 -27.33 -10.46
C GLN A 153 -0.44 -28.16 -11.77
N ASN A 154 -0.12 -27.54 -12.91
CA ASN A 154 -0.03 -28.27 -14.18
C ASN A 154 1.18 -29.21 -14.20
N ARG A 155 0.93 -30.51 -14.13
CA ARG A 155 1.95 -31.54 -13.90
C ARG A 155 2.74 -31.93 -15.16
N ASP A 156 2.34 -31.44 -16.33
CA ASP A 156 2.88 -31.93 -17.61
C ASP A 156 4.20 -31.26 -18.01
N PHE A 157 4.59 -30.16 -17.36
CA PHE A 157 5.80 -29.38 -17.69
C PHE A 157 6.95 -29.49 -16.66
N TYR A 158 6.71 -30.02 -15.46
CA TYR A 158 7.71 -30.02 -14.40
C TYR A 158 8.82 -31.07 -14.59
N PHE A 159 10.07 -30.62 -14.49
CA PHE A 159 11.15 -31.46 -13.98
C PHE A 159 10.84 -31.77 -12.51
N ILE A 160 10.27 -32.96 -12.29
CA ILE A 160 9.74 -33.47 -11.02
C ILE A 160 10.87 -33.59 -9.98
N GLN A 161 11.21 -32.52 -9.25
CA GLN A 161 11.97 -32.64 -8.00
C GLN A 161 11.41 -31.80 -6.86
N ASP A 162 10.93 -30.58 -7.10
CA ASP A 162 10.53 -29.68 -6.01
C ASP A 162 9.03 -29.37 -6.04
N LYS A 163 8.33 -29.71 -4.93
CA LYS A 163 6.88 -29.48 -4.75
C LYS A 163 6.61 -28.07 -4.21
N GLU A 164 7.13 -27.06 -4.89
CA GLU A 164 7.22 -25.70 -4.38
C GLU A 164 6.67 -24.68 -5.38
N PHE A 165 6.52 -23.43 -4.93
CA PHE A 165 6.16 -22.30 -5.80
C PHE A 165 7.29 -22.07 -6.81
N ASP A 166 6.96 -21.97 -8.09
CA ASP A 166 7.94 -21.70 -9.14
C ASP A 166 8.04 -20.21 -9.42
N TRP A 167 9.21 -19.61 -9.21
CA TRP A 167 9.40 -18.18 -9.42
C TRP A 167 9.25 -17.77 -10.89
N TYR A 168 9.51 -18.67 -11.85
CA TYR A 168 9.57 -18.36 -13.29
C TYR A 168 8.45 -19.04 -14.09
N ASP A 169 7.41 -19.53 -13.43
CA ASP A 169 6.30 -20.25 -14.07
C ASP A 169 4.94 -19.85 -13.47
N ASP A 170 3.88 -20.45 -14.00
CA ASP A 170 2.51 -20.29 -13.56
C ASP A 170 2.25 -21.02 -12.23
N ASN A 171 1.81 -20.26 -11.22
CA ASN A 171 1.38 -20.80 -9.93
C ASN A 171 -0.13 -20.60 -9.74
N TYR A 172 -0.86 -21.71 -9.69
CA TYR A 172 -2.31 -21.72 -9.63
C TYR A 172 -2.81 -21.79 -8.20
N PHE A 173 -3.79 -20.94 -7.87
CA PHE A 173 -4.45 -20.91 -6.57
C PHE A 173 -5.97 -20.92 -6.76
N ILE A 174 -6.67 -21.81 -6.05
CA ILE A 174 -8.13 -21.76 -6.03
C ILE A 174 -8.62 -20.48 -5.33
N TYR A 175 -9.79 -20.00 -5.75
CA TYR A 175 -10.41 -18.79 -5.20
C TYR A 175 -10.57 -18.82 -3.67
N ASN A 176 -10.87 -19.99 -3.10
CA ASN A 176 -10.99 -20.13 -1.65
C ASN A 176 -9.67 -19.90 -0.92
N SER A 177 -8.53 -20.29 -1.50
CA SER A 177 -7.21 -20.03 -0.95
C SER A 177 -6.90 -18.54 -1.01
N ILE A 178 -7.18 -17.89 -2.14
CA ILE A 178 -6.98 -16.45 -2.29
C ILE A 178 -7.85 -15.64 -1.33
N ARG A 179 -9.13 -16.01 -1.12
CA ARG A 179 -9.96 -15.33 -0.12
C ARG A 179 -9.39 -15.39 1.29
N LYS A 180 -8.82 -16.53 1.68
CA LYS A 180 -8.17 -16.69 3.00
C LYS A 180 -6.89 -15.84 3.08
N PHE A 181 -6.07 -15.89 2.04
CA PHE A 181 -4.88 -15.04 1.91
C PHE A 181 -5.22 -13.54 2.04
N LEU A 182 -6.22 -13.06 1.32
CA LEU A 182 -6.68 -11.67 1.41
C LEU A 182 -7.22 -11.31 2.80
N TYR A 183 -7.91 -12.23 3.46
CA TYR A 183 -8.39 -12.05 4.83
C TYR A 183 -7.22 -11.93 5.84
N ASP A 184 -6.19 -12.76 5.69
CA ASP A 184 -4.99 -12.68 6.52
C ASP A 184 -4.24 -11.37 6.27
N LEU A 185 -4.11 -10.93 5.01
CA LEU A 185 -3.54 -9.60 4.70
C LEU A 185 -4.35 -8.46 5.33
N LYS A 186 -5.70 -8.51 5.28
CA LYS A 186 -6.55 -7.53 5.99
C LYS A 186 -6.24 -7.51 7.49
N THR A 187 -6.05 -8.69 8.10
CA THR A 187 -5.70 -8.81 9.52
C THR A 187 -4.32 -8.19 9.81
N ILE A 188 -3.33 -8.41 8.94
CA ILE A 188 -2.01 -7.77 9.05
C ILE A 188 -2.13 -6.25 8.96
N VAL A 189 -2.90 -5.73 8.00
CA VAL A 189 -3.13 -4.29 7.85
C VAL A 189 -3.74 -3.68 9.11
N THR A 190 -4.79 -4.30 9.67
CA THR A 190 -5.39 -3.86 10.93
C THR A 190 -4.37 -3.84 12.06
N LEU A 191 -3.55 -4.90 12.18
CA LEU A 191 -2.49 -4.94 13.18
C LEU A 191 -1.43 -3.84 12.97
N LEU A 192 -1.07 -3.51 11.73
CA LEU A 192 -0.10 -2.45 11.45
C LEU A 192 -0.61 -1.05 11.81
N ILE A 193 -1.92 -0.82 11.72
CA ILE A 193 -2.58 0.43 12.08
C ILE A 193 -2.77 0.54 13.60
N ASP A 194 -3.37 -0.48 14.22
CA ASP A 194 -3.86 -0.40 15.61
C ASP A 194 -2.83 -0.90 16.63
N HIS A 195 -2.00 -1.87 16.25
CA HIS A 195 -1.09 -2.58 17.15
C HIS A 195 0.27 -2.88 16.49
N PRO A 196 1.01 -1.85 16.01
CA PRO A 196 2.24 -2.04 15.22
C PRO A 196 3.35 -2.82 15.95
N HIS A 197 3.28 -2.91 17.28
CA HIS A 197 4.22 -3.69 18.11
C HIS A 197 3.71 -5.09 18.48
N SER A 198 2.62 -5.57 17.87
CA SER A 198 2.05 -6.89 18.15
C SER A 198 3.02 -8.03 17.78
N ASN A 199 3.14 -9.02 18.65
CA ASN A 199 3.92 -10.24 18.37
C ASN A 199 3.39 -11.01 17.15
N LYS A 200 2.13 -10.79 16.74
CA LYS A 200 1.56 -11.36 15.51
C LYS A 200 2.22 -10.82 14.24
N LEU A 201 2.93 -9.69 14.33
CA LEU A 201 3.66 -9.07 13.20
C LEU A 201 5.13 -9.53 13.12
N ILE A 202 5.62 -10.39 14.02
CA ILE A 202 7.05 -10.79 14.06
C ILE A 202 7.50 -11.35 12.72
N LYS A 203 6.78 -12.33 12.15
CA LYS A 203 7.16 -12.95 10.87
C LYS A 203 7.14 -11.93 9.72
N PHE A 204 6.13 -11.05 9.69
CA PHE A 204 6.06 -9.98 8.70
C PHE A 204 7.29 -9.07 8.77
N LYS A 205 7.64 -8.62 9.97
CA LYS A 205 8.78 -7.73 10.17
C LYS A 205 10.10 -8.42 9.88
N GLN A 206 10.26 -9.70 10.20
CA GLN A 206 11.43 -10.49 9.83
C GLN A 206 11.61 -10.54 8.31
N ASN A 207 10.54 -10.82 7.56
CA ASN A 207 10.60 -10.77 6.09
C ASN A 207 11.02 -9.37 5.60
N LEU A 208 10.46 -8.29 6.16
CA LEU A 208 10.88 -6.94 5.80
C LEU A 208 12.35 -6.63 6.17
N LYS A 209 12.90 -7.25 7.23
CA LYS A 209 14.33 -7.12 7.57
C LYS A 209 15.22 -7.79 6.53
N GLU A 210 14.74 -8.86 5.91
CA GLU A 210 15.47 -9.59 4.87
C GLU A 210 15.40 -8.89 3.50
N TYR A 211 14.21 -8.49 3.05
CA TYR A 211 13.99 -7.93 1.70
C TYR A 211 14.06 -6.40 1.65
N GLY A 212 13.93 -5.73 2.81
CA GLY A 212 14.06 -4.28 2.94
C GLY A 212 12.93 -3.47 2.31
N PHE A 213 13.16 -2.16 2.24
CA PHE A 213 12.29 -1.16 1.61
C PHE A 213 12.96 -0.62 0.35
N TYR A 214 13.52 -1.48 -0.48
CA TYR A 214 14.51 -1.09 -1.50
C TYR A 214 14.15 0.18 -2.29
N LEU A 215 12.98 0.21 -2.96
CA LEU A 215 12.55 1.36 -3.76
C LEU A 215 12.29 2.62 -2.92
N PHE A 216 11.71 2.46 -1.73
CA PHE A 216 11.45 3.58 -0.82
C PHE A 216 12.75 4.16 -0.24
N GLN A 217 13.71 3.29 0.10
CA GLN A 217 15.04 3.68 0.58
C GLN A 217 15.82 4.41 -0.50
N GLN A 218 15.87 3.89 -1.73
CA GLN A 218 16.56 4.58 -2.82
C GLN A 218 16.03 6.00 -3.03
N LYS A 219 14.72 6.19 -2.92
CA LYS A 219 14.09 7.49 -3.15
C LYS A 219 14.34 8.49 -2.02
N PHE A 220 14.16 8.07 -0.77
CA PHE A 220 14.13 9.00 0.38
C PHE A 220 15.33 8.91 1.32
N TYR A 221 16.10 7.83 1.21
CA TYR A 221 17.25 7.53 2.05
C TYR A 221 18.42 6.95 1.21
N PRO A 222 18.84 7.61 0.11
CA PRO A 222 19.78 7.02 -0.87
C PRO A 222 21.16 6.68 -0.29
N ASN A 223 21.53 7.29 0.85
CA ASN A 223 22.79 7.05 1.53
C ASN A 223 22.69 6.00 2.66
N MET A 224 21.50 5.45 2.90
CA MET A 224 21.28 4.42 3.91
C MET A 224 21.58 3.04 3.31
N ILE A 225 22.53 2.33 3.90
CA ILE A 225 22.85 0.95 3.54
C ILE A 225 22.08 0.03 4.49
N TRP A 226 21.03 -0.63 4.01
CA TRP A 226 20.14 -1.46 4.84
C TRP A 226 20.89 -2.53 5.63
N ASN A 227 21.90 -3.15 5.02
CA ASN A 227 22.68 -4.21 5.64
C ASN A 227 23.65 -3.72 6.73
N ASP A 228 23.91 -2.41 6.80
CA ASP A 228 24.74 -1.81 7.85
C ASP A 228 23.92 -1.49 9.10
N LEU A 229 22.58 -1.47 8.99
CA LEU A 229 21.68 -1.24 10.13
C LEU A 229 21.59 -2.48 11.02
N SER A 230 21.58 -2.27 12.34
CA SER A 230 21.23 -3.28 13.33
C SER A 230 19.77 -3.70 13.22
N ASP A 231 19.42 -4.86 13.80
CA ASP A 231 18.04 -5.35 13.82
C ASP A 231 17.05 -4.41 14.51
N ASN A 232 17.52 -3.62 15.47
CA ASN A 232 16.73 -2.60 16.15
C ASN A 232 16.51 -1.37 15.26
N GLU A 233 17.55 -0.91 14.56
CA GLU A 233 17.41 0.21 13.61
C GLU A 233 16.49 -0.17 12.43
N LYS A 234 16.58 -1.40 11.93
CA LYS A 234 15.64 -1.93 10.93
C LYS A 234 14.21 -2.00 11.47
N GLU A 235 14.04 -2.45 12.72
CA GLU A 235 12.74 -2.51 13.40
C GLU A 235 12.11 -1.12 13.54
N ASP A 236 12.89 -0.14 13.99
CA ASP A 236 12.45 1.25 14.13
C ASP A 236 12.08 1.85 12.78
N PHE A 237 12.89 1.60 11.74
CA PHE A 237 12.59 2.02 10.38
C PHE A 237 11.29 1.39 9.86
N ILE A 238 11.12 0.07 10.04
CA ILE A 238 9.88 -0.63 9.68
C ILE A 238 8.68 0.00 10.40
N ASN A 239 8.78 0.19 11.71
CA ASN A 239 7.69 0.75 12.50
C ASN A 239 7.35 2.17 12.08
N GLN A 240 8.34 2.99 11.74
CA GLN A 240 8.15 4.35 11.26
C GLN A 240 7.49 4.39 9.88
N HIS A 241 7.87 3.47 8.99
CA HIS A 241 7.50 3.49 7.56
C HIS A 241 6.50 2.41 7.12
N ASN A 242 5.89 1.67 8.04
CA ASN A 242 4.92 0.61 7.72
C ASN A 242 3.68 1.09 6.95
N TYR A 243 3.41 2.41 6.93
CA TYR A 243 2.34 3.01 6.14
C TYR A 243 2.44 2.72 4.64
N VAL A 244 3.66 2.53 4.13
CA VAL A 244 3.89 2.16 2.73
C VAL A 244 3.24 0.81 2.43
N PHE A 245 3.37 -0.14 3.35
CA PHE A 245 2.79 -1.48 3.23
C PHE A 245 1.30 -1.50 3.55
N ILE A 246 0.83 -0.65 4.48
CA ILE A 246 -0.61 -0.48 4.73
C ILE A 246 -1.30 -0.03 3.43
N ASP A 247 -0.80 1.02 2.78
CA ASP A 247 -1.33 1.52 1.51
C ASP A 247 -1.28 0.45 0.40
N PHE A 248 -0.12 -0.20 0.23
CA PHE A 248 0.06 -1.26 -0.76
C PHE A 248 -0.92 -2.42 -0.58
N TYR A 249 -1.01 -2.99 0.63
CA TYR A 249 -1.89 -4.13 0.87
C TYR A 249 -3.36 -3.76 0.70
N LEU A 250 -3.80 -2.58 1.16
CA LEU A 250 -5.19 -2.15 0.96
C LEU A 250 -5.56 -2.08 -0.52
N ARG A 251 -4.70 -1.46 -1.35
CA ARG A 251 -4.92 -1.39 -2.81
C ARG A 251 -4.83 -2.77 -3.46
N PHE A 252 -3.87 -3.59 -3.07
CA PHE A 252 -3.73 -4.95 -3.60
C PHE A 252 -4.96 -5.81 -3.30
N ILE A 253 -5.43 -5.79 -2.05
CA ILE A 253 -6.63 -6.48 -1.62
C ILE A 253 -7.84 -6.03 -2.43
N GLU A 254 -8.07 -4.72 -2.54
CA GLU A 254 -9.21 -4.18 -3.29
C GLU A 254 -9.19 -4.64 -4.75
N LYS A 255 -8.04 -4.54 -5.42
CA LYS A 255 -7.88 -4.96 -6.81
C LYS A 255 -8.09 -6.46 -6.99
N MET A 256 -7.57 -7.28 -6.08
CA MET A 256 -7.81 -8.74 -6.10
C MET A 256 -9.28 -9.09 -5.88
N GLU A 257 -9.97 -8.41 -4.96
CA GLU A 257 -11.39 -8.61 -4.73
C GLU A 257 -12.23 -8.22 -5.95
N ILE A 258 -11.89 -7.11 -6.60
CA ILE A 258 -12.49 -6.69 -7.88
C ILE A 258 -12.24 -7.75 -8.96
N LEU A 259 -10.99 -8.17 -9.14
CA LEU A 259 -10.59 -9.16 -10.15
C LEU A 259 -11.37 -10.47 -10.00
N MET A 260 -11.50 -10.98 -8.77
CA MET A 260 -12.24 -12.20 -8.48
C MET A 260 -13.75 -12.04 -8.63
N ARG A 261 -14.31 -10.89 -8.22
CA ARG A 261 -15.75 -10.60 -8.34
C ARG A 261 -16.18 -10.49 -9.80
N ASP A 262 -15.35 -9.84 -10.62
CA ASP A 262 -15.65 -9.61 -12.03
C ASP A 262 -15.41 -10.88 -12.88
N ASN A 263 -14.74 -11.89 -12.33
CA ASN A 263 -14.47 -13.18 -12.96
C ASN A 263 -14.97 -14.37 -12.10
N PRO A 264 -16.29 -14.49 -11.83
CA PRO A 264 -16.81 -15.48 -10.88
C PRO A 264 -16.80 -16.93 -11.40
N ASN A 265 -16.68 -17.11 -12.72
CA ASN A 265 -16.72 -18.42 -13.37
C ASN A 265 -15.33 -19.07 -13.52
N GLU A 266 -14.27 -18.33 -13.21
CA GLU A 266 -12.90 -18.83 -13.29
C GLU A 266 -12.59 -19.72 -12.08
N LYS A 267 -11.74 -20.72 -12.27
CA LYS A 267 -11.44 -21.72 -11.23
C LYS A 267 -10.26 -21.29 -10.35
N PHE A 268 -9.31 -20.58 -10.94
CA PHE A 268 -8.03 -20.27 -10.33
C PHE A 268 -7.68 -18.80 -10.52
N ILE A 269 -6.88 -18.29 -9.60
CA ILE A 269 -5.99 -17.16 -9.84
C ILE A 269 -4.61 -17.75 -10.14
N CYS A 270 -4.02 -17.34 -11.26
CA CYS A 270 -2.64 -17.64 -11.59
C CYS A 270 -1.74 -16.47 -11.15
N PHE A 271 -0.62 -16.80 -10.52
CA PHE A 271 0.53 -15.92 -10.31
C PHE A 271 1.65 -16.43 -11.21
N SER A 272 1.84 -15.77 -12.35
CA SER A 272 2.83 -16.13 -13.37
C SER A 272 4.09 -15.29 -13.17
N GLY A 273 5.23 -15.94 -13.10
CA GLY A 273 6.55 -15.31 -12.97
C GLY A 273 7.02 -14.54 -14.22
N PRO A 274 8.16 -13.84 -14.10
CA PRO A 274 8.83 -13.15 -15.21
C PRO A 274 9.42 -14.08 -16.28
#